data_AF-A0A929X975-F1
#
_entry.id   AF-A0A929X975-F1
#
_cell.length_a   1.000
_cell.length_b   1.000
_cell.length_c   1.000
_cell.angle_alpha   90.00
_cell.angle_beta   90.00
_cell.angle_gamma   90.00
#
_symmetry.space_group_name_H-M   'P 1'
#
loop_
_entity.id
_entity.type
_entity.pdbx_description
1 polymer ?
#
loop_
_entity_poly.entity_id
_entity_poly.type
_entity_poly.pdbx_seq_one_letter_code
_entity_poly.pdbx_strand_id
1 'polypeptide(L)'
;MKNKGFTLVEMIAVIVILGILLGIAVPTTINTINNQRKKAFIEDSLRFLAAAKSKINEDKKIEYPRENEAVIVNLKYMNIEDFGTSPYGSPYNLASSFFVMIPCKNASNRCYEIYINLVACKGDINKKCSEGASPYSLEFVKEDDLKNNSYTKNINVTSSALAYINYDTNINKNIYVKNKICEKLKTLTKDARFQYECNITAYIS
;
A
#
# COMPACT_ATOMS: atom_id res chain seq x y z
N MET A 1 -35.19 -40.75 -41.75
CA MET A 1 -35.04 -40.19 -40.38
C MET A 1 -35.39 -38.71 -40.45
N LYS A 2 -36.38 -38.23 -39.69
CA LYS A 2 -36.69 -36.78 -39.62
C LYS A 2 -35.79 -36.15 -38.58
N ASN A 3 -34.77 -35.44 -39.02
CA ASN A 3 -33.96 -34.60 -38.13
C ASN A 3 -34.81 -33.39 -37.72
N LYS A 4 -35.36 -33.42 -36.51
CA LYS A 4 -35.98 -32.23 -35.91
C LYS A 4 -34.83 -31.28 -35.54
N GLY A 5 -34.57 -30.29 -36.38
CA GLY A 5 -33.67 -29.19 -36.06
C GLY A 5 -34.30 -28.32 -34.97
N PHE A 6 -33.47 -27.77 -34.09
CA PHE A 6 -33.89 -26.76 -33.12
C PHE A 6 -34.51 -25.57 -33.84
N THR A 7 -35.59 -25.03 -33.27
CA THR A 7 -36.24 -23.83 -33.81
C THR A 7 -35.52 -22.57 -33.35
N LEU A 8 -35.59 -21.51 -34.15
CA LEU A 8 -34.98 -20.22 -33.81
C LEU A 8 -35.52 -19.65 -32.49
N VAL A 9 -36.82 -19.86 -32.24
CA VAL A 9 -37.50 -19.38 -31.02
C VAL A 9 -36.95 -20.03 -29.77
N GLU A 10 -36.64 -21.32 -29.82
CA GLU A 10 -36.02 -22.04 -28.68
C GLU A 10 -34.63 -21.47 -28.35
N MET A 11 -33.84 -21.12 -29.36
CA MET A 11 -32.53 -20.51 -29.15
C MET A 11 -32.63 -19.08 -28.65
N ILE A 12 -33.63 -18.31 -29.10
CA ILE A 12 -33.88 -16.96 -28.58
C ILE A 12 -34.26 -17.00 -27.10
N ALA A 13 -35.14 -17.93 -26.70
CA ALA A 13 -35.54 -18.07 -25.29
C ALA A 13 -34.34 -18.35 -24.38
N VAL A 14 -33.42 -19.22 -24.80
CA VAL A 14 -32.18 -19.52 -24.05
C VAL A 14 -31.28 -18.29 -23.96
N ILE A 15 -31.06 -17.57 -25.06
CA ILE A 15 -30.22 -16.36 -25.07
C ILE A 15 -30.80 -15.26 -24.18
N VAL A 16 -32.13 -15.08 -24.17
CA VAL A 16 -32.80 -14.10 -23.30
C VAL A 16 -32.57 -14.45 -21.82
N ILE A 17 -32.75 -15.71 -21.44
CA ILE A 17 -32.51 -16.15 -20.06
C ILE A 17 -31.03 -15.97 -19.67
N LEU A 18 -30.10 -16.37 -20.55
CA LEU A 18 -28.66 -16.17 -20.31
C LEU A 18 -28.29 -14.67 -20.20
N GLY A 19 -28.90 -13.82 -21.01
CA GLY A 19 -28.69 -12.36 -20.96
C GLY A 19 -29.11 -11.76 -19.62
N ILE A 20 -30.27 -12.18 -19.09
CA ILE A 20 -30.75 -11.74 -17.78
C ILE A 20 -29.79 -12.21 -16.66
N LEU A 21 -29.36 -13.48 -16.70
CA LEU A 21 -28.43 -14.03 -15.72
C LEU A 21 -27.07 -13.30 -15.73
N LEU A 22 -26.52 -13.05 -16.92
CA LEU A 22 -25.26 -12.29 -17.08
C LEU A 22 -25.39 -10.85 -16.56
N GLY A 23 -26.54 -10.20 -16.78
CA GLY A 23 -26.80 -8.84 -16.31
C GLY A 23 -26.64 -8.67 -14.80
N ILE A 24 -27.05 -9.67 -14.00
CA ILE A 24 -26.93 -9.64 -12.54
C ILE A 24 -25.54 -10.15 -12.08
N ALA A 25 -25.01 -11.18 -12.74
CA ALA A 25 -23.77 -11.85 -12.33
C ALA A 25 -22.50 -11.01 -12.59
N VAL A 26 -22.46 -10.21 -13.66
CA VAL A 26 -21.26 -9.42 -14.01
C VAL A 26 -20.91 -8.35 -12.96
N PRO A 27 -21.81 -7.42 -12.57
CA PRO A 27 -21.46 -6.37 -11.61
C PRO A 27 -21.11 -6.92 -10.22
N THR A 28 -21.81 -7.97 -9.78
CA THR A 28 -21.57 -8.65 -8.49
C THR A 28 -20.21 -9.35 -8.46
N THR A 29 -19.82 -10.00 -9.56
CA THR A 29 -18.51 -10.65 -9.70
C THR A 29 -17.37 -9.62 -9.69
N ILE A 30 -17.51 -8.50 -10.40
CA ILE A 30 -16.50 -7.43 -10.43
C ILE A 30 -16.29 -6.84 -9.02
N ASN A 31 -17.36 -6.57 -8.28
CA ASN A 31 -17.27 -6.05 -6.92
C ASN A 31 -16.57 -7.04 -5.97
N THR A 32 -16.88 -8.33 -6.10
CA THR A 32 -16.25 -9.39 -5.30
C THR A 32 -14.75 -9.47 -5.59
N ILE A 33 -14.36 -9.47 -6.87
CA ILE A 33 -12.94 -9.48 -7.28
C ILE A 33 -12.21 -8.24 -6.73
N ASN A 34 -12.81 -7.06 -6.85
CA ASN A 34 -12.21 -5.84 -6.33
C ASN A 34 -12.00 -5.89 -4.81
N ASN A 35 -12.96 -6.45 -4.07
CA ASN A 35 -12.83 -6.63 -2.62
C ASN A 35 -11.76 -7.66 -2.26
N GLN A 36 -11.65 -8.76 -3.02
CA GLN A 36 -10.59 -9.75 -2.83
C GLN A 36 -9.20 -9.15 -3.08
N ARG A 37 -9.04 -8.38 -4.17
CA ARG A 37 -7.79 -7.66 -4.47
C ARG A 37 -7.39 -6.70 -3.36
N LYS A 38 -8.36 -5.93 -2.81
CA LYS A 38 -8.11 -5.04 -1.67
C LYS A 38 -7.63 -5.79 -0.44
N LYS A 39 -8.29 -6.90 -0.09
CA LYS A 39 -7.90 -7.75 1.05
C LYS A 39 -6.50 -8.32 0.87
N ALA A 40 -6.20 -8.88 -0.29
CA ALA A 40 -4.88 -9.41 -0.58
C ALA A 40 -3.79 -8.31 -0.51
N PHE A 41 -4.10 -7.08 -0.93
CA PHE A 41 -3.15 -5.96 -0.83
C PHE A 41 -2.89 -5.54 0.63
N ILE A 42 -3.91 -5.63 1.49
CA ILE A 42 -3.78 -5.43 2.95
C ILE A 42 -2.95 -6.56 3.58
N GLU A 43 -3.19 -7.81 3.18
CA GLU A 43 -2.42 -8.97 3.65
C GLU A 43 -0.94 -8.86 3.26
N ASP A 44 -0.64 -8.47 2.02
CA ASP A 44 0.73 -8.22 1.59
C ASP A 44 1.38 -7.10 2.40
N SER A 45 0.63 -6.05 2.75
CA SER A 45 1.10 -4.97 3.63
C SER A 45 1.48 -5.47 5.02
N LEU A 46 0.69 -6.38 5.59
CA LEU A 46 1.00 -7.01 6.88
C LEU A 46 2.25 -7.89 6.79
N ARG A 47 2.43 -8.61 5.68
CA ARG A 47 3.64 -9.42 5.44
C ARG A 47 4.87 -8.52 5.29
N PHE A 48 4.78 -7.43 4.54
CA PHE A 48 5.85 -6.43 4.43
C PHE A 48 6.23 -5.86 5.79
N LEU A 49 5.22 -5.54 6.61
CA LEU A 49 5.43 -5.04 7.96
C LEU A 49 6.11 -6.07 8.89
N ALA A 50 5.74 -7.34 8.78
CA ALA A 50 6.37 -8.41 9.54
C ALA A 50 7.85 -8.56 9.16
N ALA A 51 8.17 -8.55 7.86
CA ALA A 51 9.54 -8.59 7.36
C ALA A 51 10.35 -7.36 7.82
N ALA A 52 9.75 -6.17 7.71
CA ALA A 52 10.29 -4.92 8.22
C ALA A 52 10.66 -5.01 9.71
N LYS A 53 9.75 -5.50 10.56
CA LYS A 53 10.00 -5.67 11.99
C LYS A 53 11.13 -6.65 12.28
N SER A 54 11.20 -7.78 11.55
CA SER A 54 12.33 -8.71 11.67
C SER A 54 13.64 -7.98 11.38
N LYS A 55 13.67 -7.22 10.28
CA LYS A 55 14.86 -6.48 9.87
C LYS A 55 15.28 -5.40 10.86
N ILE A 56 14.32 -4.66 11.44
CA ILE A 56 14.58 -3.67 12.50
C ILE A 56 15.21 -4.33 13.73
N ASN A 57 14.75 -5.52 14.11
CA ASN A 57 15.29 -6.25 15.25
C ASN A 57 16.69 -6.82 14.98
N GLU A 58 16.99 -7.17 13.73
CA GLU A 58 18.28 -7.72 13.30
C GLU A 58 19.34 -6.62 13.08
N ASP A 59 18.98 -5.53 12.40
CA ASP A 59 19.90 -4.47 12.02
C ASP A 59 20.02 -3.40 13.13
N LYS A 60 21.07 -3.54 13.93
CA LYS A 60 21.39 -2.60 15.03
C LYS A 60 21.64 -1.16 14.57
N LYS A 61 21.77 -0.90 13.26
CA LYS A 61 21.89 0.46 12.73
C LYS A 61 20.56 1.21 12.78
N ILE A 62 19.42 0.52 12.74
CA ILE A 62 18.11 1.15 12.80
C ILE A 62 17.82 1.53 14.25
N GLU A 63 17.93 2.82 14.58
CA GLU A 63 17.56 3.32 15.89
C GLU A 63 16.04 3.46 16.00
N TYR A 64 15.54 3.24 17.21
CA TYR A 64 14.15 3.52 17.55
C TYR A 64 13.91 5.02 17.64
N PRO A 65 12.76 5.53 17.17
CA PRO A 65 12.47 6.96 17.21
C PRO A 65 12.37 7.46 18.66
N ARG A 66 13.00 8.60 18.96
CA ARG A 66 12.83 9.32 20.21
C ARG A 66 11.64 10.28 20.15
N GLU A 67 11.39 11.02 21.22
CA GLU A 67 10.33 12.04 21.24
C GLU A 67 10.57 13.08 20.13
N ASN A 68 9.50 13.41 19.38
CA ASN A 68 9.55 14.28 18.19
C ASN A 68 10.43 13.77 17.03
N GLU A 69 10.81 12.49 17.03
CA GLU A 69 11.50 11.86 15.90
C GLU A 69 10.55 10.93 15.13
N ALA A 70 10.79 10.84 13.83
CA ALA A 70 10.16 9.86 12.96
C ALA A 70 11.26 9.11 12.21
N VAL A 71 11.23 7.79 12.29
CA VAL A 71 12.21 6.94 11.60
C VAL A 71 11.55 6.36 10.36
N ILE A 72 12.19 6.54 9.21
CA ILE A 72 11.71 6.02 7.92
C ILE A 72 12.65 4.92 7.46
N VAL A 73 12.08 3.80 7.03
CA VAL A 73 12.85 2.69 6.47
C VAL A 73 12.22 2.28 5.15
N ASN A 74 13.05 2.30 4.09
CA ASN A 74 12.61 2.05 2.73
C ASN A 74 12.70 0.55 2.38
N LEU A 75 11.68 0.03 1.69
CA LEU A 75 11.57 -1.41 1.35
C LEU A 75 12.70 -1.89 0.44
N LYS A 76 13.29 -1.01 -0.37
CA LYS A 76 14.47 -1.29 -1.20
C LYS A 76 15.64 -1.89 -0.42
N TYR A 77 15.78 -1.55 0.86
CA TYR A 77 16.90 -1.96 1.70
C TYR A 77 16.60 -3.17 2.59
N MET A 78 15.39 -3.72 2.51
CA MET A 78 14.95 -4.81 3.40
C MET A 78 15.16 -6.21 2.80
N ASN A 79 15.80 -6.34 1.63
CA ASN A 79 15.98 -7.61 0.89
C ASN A 79 14.73 -8.51 0.88
N ILE A 80 13.61 -7.94 0.43
CA ILE A 80 12.31 -8.60 0.49
C ILE A 80 12.06 -9.36 -0.82
N GLU A 81 12.68 -10.53 -0.94
CA GLU A 81 12.66 -11.37 -2.15
C GLU A 81 11.25 -11.93 -2.47
N ASP A 82 10.36 -11.98 -1.48
CA ASP A 82 9.05 -12.64 -1.56
C ASP A 82 7.91 -11.81 -2.19
N PHE A 83 8.17 -10.57 -2.62
CA PHE A 83 7.13 -9.66 -3.08
C PHE A 83 7.29 -9.27 -4.55
N GLY A 84 6.75 -10.11 -5.43
CA GLY A 84 6.83 -9.89 -6.87
C GLY A 84 5.76 -8.94 -7.43
N THR A 85 4.48 -9.28 -7.28
CA THR A 85 3.39 -8.56 -7.96
C THR A 85 2.19 -8.40 -7.05
N SER A 86 1.59 -7.21 -7.07
CA SER A 86 0.37 -6.94 -6.30
C SER A 86 -0.86 -7.65 -6.89
N PRO A 87 -1.95 -7.79 -6.12
CA PRO A 87 -3.24 -8.32 -6.60
C PRO A 87 -3.86 -7.55 -7.78
N TYR A 88 -3.33 -6.38 -8.10
CA TYR A 88 -3.74 -5.54 -9.23
C TYR A 88 -2.89 -5.76 -10.49
N GLY A 89 -1.92 -6.67 -10.46
CA GLY A 89 -1.07 -7.00 -11.61
C GLY A 89 0.08 -6.02 -11.86
N SER A 90 0.31 -5.07 -10.95
CA SER A 90 1.47 -4.17 -10.96
C SER A 90 2.50 -4.63 -9.92
N PRO A 91 3.81 -4.56 -10.22
CA PRO A 91 4.84 -4.89 -9.23
C PRO A 91 4.84 -3.89 -8.07
N TYR A 92 5.28 -4.35 -6.90
CA TYR A 92 5.51 -3.46 -5.76
C TYR A 92 6.69 -2.54 -6.07
N ASN A 93 6.49 -1.24 -5.86
CA ASN A 93 7.52 -0.24 -6.06
C ASN A 93 8.31 -0.08 -4.77
N LEU A 94 9.50 -0.69 -4.72
CA LEU A 94 10.36 -0.69 -3.54
C LEU A 94 10.84 0.70 -3.17
N ALA A 95 11.07 1.57 -4.16
CA ALA A 95 11.55 2.91 -3.92
C ALA A 95 10.48 3.82 -3.30
N SER A 96 9.22 3.72 -3.72
CA SER A 96 8.09 4.50 -3.19
C SER A 96 7.43 3.86 -1.98
N SER A 97 7.79 2.62 -1.63
CA SER A 97 7.25 1.93 -0.46
C SER A 97 8.22 2.02 0.73
N PHE A 98 7.69 2.36 1.89
CA PHE A 98 8.46 2.52 3.12
C PHE A 98 7.54 2.35 4.33
N PHE A 99 8.12 2.12 5.49
CA PHE A 99 7.38 2.27 6.75
C PHE A 99 7.94 3.43 7.56
N VAL A 100 7.10 3.97 8.44
CA VAL A 100 7.44 5.04 9.36
C VAL A 100 7.16 4.58 10.78
N MET A 101 8.18 4.67 11.63
CA MET A 101 8.06 4.45 13.06
C MET A 101 7.95 5.79 13.77
N ILE A 102 6.95 5.90 14.65
CA ILE A 102 6.77 7.05 15.54
C ILE A 102 6.67 6.56 16.99
N PRO A 103 7.10 7.35 17.99
CA PRO A 103 6.93 6.98 19.39
C PRO A 103 5.45 6.93 19.78
N CYS A 104 5.04 5.95 20.60
CA CYS A 104 3.68 5.92 21.14
C CYS A 104 3.38 7.15 21.99
N LYS A 105 2.10 7.53 22.08
CA LYS A 105 1.66 8.61 22.97
C LYS A 105 1.66 8.14 24.42
N ASN A 106 2.21 8.95 25.33
CA ASN A 106 2.14 8.74 26.78
C ASN A 106 2.60 7.34 27.25
N ALA A 107 3.61 6.75 26.61
CA ALA A 107 4.13 5.44 27.01
C ALA A 107 5.22 5.57 28.09
N SER A 108 5.08 4.84 29.20
CA SER A 108 6.08 4.78 30.27
C SER A 108 7.32 3.95 29.89
N ASN A 109 7.22 3.13 28.85
CA ASN A 109 8.29 2.30 28.28
C ASN A 109 8.53 2.67 26.81
N ARG A 110 9.68 2.25 26.26
CA ARG A 110 9.98 2.36 24.83
C ARG A 110 8.90 1.64 24.01
N CYS A 111 8.08 2.42 23.32
CA CYS A 111 6.97 1.96 22.50
C CYS A 111 6.97 2.77 21.20
N TYR A 112 6.72 2.11 20.08
CA TYR A 112 6.58 2.73 18.78
C TYR A 112 5.35 2.21 18.05
N GLU A 113 4.77 3.07 17.22
CA GLU A 113 3.71 2.74 16.27
C GLU A 113 4.30 2.71 14.87
N ILE A 114 3.92 1.73 14.05
CA ILE A 114 4.36 1.65 12.66
C ILE A 114 3.20 2.00 11.73
N TYR A 115 3.51 2.89 10.78
CA TYR A 115 2.67 3.25 9.66
C TYR A 115 3.31 2.71 8.39
N ILE A 116 2.55 2.01 7.56
CA ILE A 116 3.03 1.52 6.27
C ILE A 116 2.61 2.44 5.14
N ASN A 117 3.54 2.65 4.21
CA ASN A 117 3.31 3.20 2.90
C ASN A 117 3.65 2.13 1.87
N LEU A 118 2.64 1.56 1.22
CA LEU A 118 2.85 0.53 0.22
C LEU A 118 2.33 1.00 -1.13
N VAL A 119 3.18 0.91 -2.15
CA VAL A 119 2.89 1.39 -3.50
C VAL A 119 3.16 0.27 -4.50
N ALA A 120 2.21 0.02 -5.39
CA ALA A 120 2.37 -0.87 -6.53
C ALA A 120 2.07 -0.12 -7.82
N CYS A 121 2.99 -0.17 -8.77
CA CYS A 121 2.78 0.45 -10.08
C CYS A 121 3.71 -0.10 -11.14
N LYS A 122 3.34 0.14 -12.40
CA LYS A 122 4.14 -0.27 -13.55
C LYS A 122 5.39 0.59 -13.68
N GLY A 123 6.51 -0.04 -14.01
CA GLY A 123 7.79 0.61 -14.23
C GLY A 123 8.91 -0.03 -13.42
N ASP A 124 10.02 0.69 -13.32
CA ASP A 124 11.19 0.28 -12.54
C ASP A 124 10.87 0.35 -11.04
N ILE A 125 10.91 -0.80 -10.37
CA ILE A 125 10.60 -0.92 -8.93
C ILE A 125 11.56 -0.14 -8.04
N ASN A 126 12.75 0.21 -8.56
CA ASN A 126 13.79 0.95 -7.85
C ASN A 126 13.74 2.46 -8.09
N LYS A 127 12.77 2.95 -8.88
CA LYS A 127 12.55 4.37 -9.17
C LYS A 127 11.19 4.82 -8.69
N LYS A 128 11.04 6.14 -8.45
CA LYS A 128 9.75 6.74 -8.11
C LYS A 128 8.67 6.31 -9.09
N CYS A 129 7.55 5.86 -8.55
CA CYS A 129 6.38 5.63 -9.36
C CYS A 129 5.88 6.94 -10.01
N SER A 130 5.74 6.95 -11.34
CA SER A 130 5.33 8.16 -12.09
C SER A 130 3.84 8.46 -11.95
N GLU A 131 3.45 9.74 -12.03
CA GLU A 131 2.03 10.14 -11.90
C GLU A 131 1.12 9.54 -12.98
N GLY A 132 1.66 9.25 -14.18
CA GLY A 132 0.95 8.56 -15.26
C GLY A 132 0.89 7.03 -15.14
N ALA A 133 1.47 6.44 -14.09
CA ALA A 133 1.55 4.98 -13.91
C ALA A 133 0.33 4.36 -13.20
N SER A 134 -0.69 5.17 -12.88
CA SER A 134 -1.90 4.77 -12.15
C SER A 134 -1.59 3.89 -10.93
N PRO A 135 -0.87 4.41 -9.92
CA PRO A 135 -0.42 3.63 -8.79
C PRO A 135 -1.59 3.13 -7.92
N TYR A 136 -1.43 1.93 -7.38
CA TYR A 136 -2.21 1.43 -6.25
C TYR A 136 -1.41 1.67 -4.98
N SER A 137 -2.02 2.30 -3.98
CA SER A 137 -1.30 2.63 -2.75
C SER A 137 -2.14 2.54 -1.48
N LEU A 138 -1.47 2.12 -0.41
CA LEU A 138 -1.90 2.27 0.98
C LEU A 138 -1.02 3.35 1.60
N GLU A 139 -1.63 4.50 1.94
CA GLU A 139 -0.90 5.65 2.47
C GLU A 139 -1.00 5.72 3.99
N PHE A 140 0.13 5.61 4.67
CA PHE A 140 0.26 5.83 6.13
C PHE A 140 -0.82 5.11 6.94
N VAL A 141 -0.94 3.82 6.70
CA VAL A 141 -1.91 3.00 7.41
C VAL A 141 -1.26 2.46 8.67
N LYS A 142 -1.91 2.64 9.81
CA LYS A 142 -1.44 2.08 11.08
C LYS A 142 -1.59 0.57 11.04
N GLU A 143 -0.62 -0.16 11.60
CA GLU A 143 -0.66 -1.62 11.72
C GLU A 143 -1.96 -2.16 12.31
N ASP A 144 -2.46 -1.54 13.39
CA ASP A 144 -3.68 -1.98 14.06
C ASP A 144 -4.91 -1.88 13.15
N ASP A 145 -4.95 -0.87 12.27
CA ASP A 145 -6.04 -0.67 11.33
C ASP A 145 -6.03 -1.71 10.21
N LEU A 146 -4.85 -2.19 9.81
CA LEU A 146 -4.70 -3.30 8.87
C LEU A 146 -5.18 -4.62 9.49
N LYS A 147 -4.78 -4.92 10.73
CA LYS A 147 -5.16 -6.17 11.42
C LYS A 147 -6.65 -6.28 11.66
N ASN A 148 -7.31 -5.18 12.01
CA ASN A 148 -8.73 -5.17 12.32
C ASN A 148 -9.63 -5.14 11.08
N ASN A 149 -9.07 -5.20 9.86
CA ASN A 149 -9.78 -4.99 8.58
C ASN A 149 -10.64 -3.71 8.57
N SER A 150 -10.37 -2.77 9.49
CA SER A 150 -11.11 -1.52 9.64
C SER A 150 -10.70 -0.53 8.56
N TYR A 151 -9.49 -0.68 8.01
CA TYR A 151 -8.99 0.08 6.87
C TYR A 151 -9.59 -0.37 5.53
N THR A 152 -10.91 -0.24 5.39
CA THR A 152 -11.62 -0.37 4.10
C THR A 152 -11.80 0.99 3.41
N LYS A 153 -11.48 2.08 4.11
CA LYS A 153 -11.59 3.46 3.62
C LYS A 153 -10.19 3.95 3.22
N ASN A 154 -10.02 4.24 1.92
CA ASN A 154 -8.87 4.93 1.31
C ASN A 154 -7.65 4.06 0.92
N ILE A 155 -7.84 2.92 0.24
CA ILE A 155 -6.87 2.59 -0.84
C ILE A 155 -7.15 3.62 -1.94
N ASN A 156 -6.58 4.82 -1.80
CA ASN A 156 -6.68 5.84 -2.81
C ASN A 156 -5.78 5.41 -3.97
N VAL A 157 -6.44 5.00 -5.05
CA VAL A 157 -5.84 4.67 -6.34
C VAL A 157 -5.55 5.99 -7.07
N THR A 158 -4.71 6.85 -6.49
CA THR A 158 -4.41 8.14 -7.14
C THR A 158 -2.95 8.52 -6.93
N SER A 159 -2.33 9.01 -8.00
CA SER A 159 -0.97 9.53 -8.08
C SER A 159 -0.65 10.64 -7.08
N SER A 160 -1.67 11.31 -6.53
CA SER A 160 -1.57 12.25 -5.41
C SER A 160 -0.95 11.62 -4.15
N ALA A 161 -1.05 10.30 -4.02
CA ALA A 161 -0.47 9.50 -2.94
C ALA A 161 1.06 9.57 -2.87
N LEU A 162 1.75 10.14 -3.87
CA LEU A 162 3.21 10.14 -3.96
C LEU A 162 3.80 11.55 -3.84
N ALA A 163 2.97 12.57 -3.56
CA ALA A 163 3.34 13.97 -3.54
C ALA A 163 4.32 14.35 -2.41
N TYR A 164 4.37 13.55 -1.35
CA TYR A 164 5.31 13.70 -0.23
C TYR A 164 6.62 12.91 -0.44
N ILE A 165 6.72 12.10 -1.49
CA ILE A 165 7.92 11.33 -1.81
C ILE A 165 8.77 12.14 -2.78
N ASN A 166 9.85 12.75 -2.30
CA ASN A 166 10.81 13.47 -3.13
C ASN A 166 12.10 12.66 -3.29
N TYR A 167 12.77 12.80 -4.44
CA TYR A 167 13.99 12.05 -4.77
C TYR A 167 15.12 13.01 -5.11
N ASP A 168 16.32 12.68 -4.64
CA ASP A 168 17.52 13.30 -5.20
C ASP A 168 17.79 12.71 -6.58
N THR A 169 17.63 13.54 -7.62
CA THR A 169 17.84 13.19 -9.02
C THR A 169 19.29 12.87 -9.35
N ASN A 170 20.25 13.27 -8.50
CA ASN A 170 21.67 13.07 -8.76
C ASN A 170 22.22 11.71 -8.30
N ILE A 171 21.53 11.02 -7.37
CA ILE A 171 22.10 9.80 -6.75
C ILE A 171 21.19 8.57 -6.90
N ASN A 172 19.95 8.68 -7.42
CA ASN A 172 19.03 7.54 -7.64
C ASN A 172 18.81 6.62 -6.42
N LYS A 173 19.25 7.04 -5.22
CA LYS A 173 19.40 6.12 -4.10
C LYS A 173 18.34 6.34 -3.03
N ASN A 174 17.96 7.56 -2.68
CA ASN A 174 17.25 7.76 -1.43
C ASN A 174 16.00 8.61 -1.59
N ILE A 175 14.90 8.18 -0.96
CA ILE A 175 13.79 9.09 -0.73
C ILE A 175 14.31 10.18 0.20
N TYR A 176 14.42 11.41 -0.30
CA TYR A 176 14.56 12.58 0.55
C TYR A 176 13.17 13.04 0.93
N VAL A 177 12.66 12.50 2.02
CA VAL A 177 11.42 13.02 2.58
C VAL A 177 11.73 14.07 3.61
N LYS A 178 11.80 15.34 3.23
CA LYS A 178 11.86 16.40 4.23
C LYS A 178 10.64 17.30 4.16
N ASN A 179 10.10 17.58 5.35
CA ASN A 179 8.96 18.42 5.72
C ASN A 179 7.56 17.88 5.38
N LYS A 180 7.32 17.30 4.19
CA LYS A 180 5.97 16.85 3.81
C LYS A 180 5.44 15.63 4.56
N ILE A 181 6.30 14.72 5.04
CA ILE A 181 5.85 13.60 5.89
C ILE A 181 5.47 14.07 7.28
N CYS A 182 6.21 15.00 7.88
CA CYS A 182 5.81 15.54 9.18
C CYS A 182 4.43 16.21 9.08
N GLU A 183 4.17 16.97 8.01
CA GLU A 183 2.84 17.55 7.74
C GLU A 183 1.76 16.46 7.59
N LYS A 184 2.04 15.40 6.81
CA LYS A 184 1.10 14.28 6.62
C LYS A 184 0.85 13.54 7.93
N LEU A 185 1.89 13.22 8.70
CA LEU A 185 1.79 12.58 10.01
C LEU A 185 1.01 13.45 10.99
N LYS A 186 1.25 14.77 11.01
CA LYS A 186 0.47 15.73 11.81
C LYS A 186 -1.01 15.67 11.46
N THR A 187 -1.37 15.70 10.17
CA THR A 187 -2.77 15.62 9.73
C THR A 187 -3.41 14.29 10.12
N LEU A 188 -2.68 13.18 10.00
CA LEU A 188 -3.19 11.83 10.27
C LEU A 188 -3.31 11.52 11.76
N THR A 189 -2.26 11.78 12.53
CA THR A 189 -2.18 11.45 13.96
C THR A 189 -2.88 12.49 14.83
N LYS A 190 -3.03 13.73 14.34
CA LYS A 190 -3.44 14.91 15.12
C LYS A 190 -2.57 15.09 16.39
N ASP A 191 -1.33 14.63 16.32
CA ASP A 191 -0.41 14.65 17.46
C ASP A 191 0.32 16.00 17.52
N ALA A 192 0.26 16.64 18.69
CA ALA A 192 0.91 17.90 18.98
C ALA A 192 2.45 17.80 18.95
N ARG A 193 3.02 16.59 19.09
CA ARG A 193 4.47 16.37 19.00
C ARG A 193 5.00 16.73 17.61
N PHE A 194 4.25 16.45 16.55
CA PHE A 194 4.62 16.79 15.17
C PHE A 194 4.18 18.21 14.75
N GLN A 195 4.08 19.15 15.71
CA GLN A 195 3.72 20.54 15.42
C GLN A 195 4.82 21.32 14.69
N TYR A 196 6.09 20.90 14.83
CA TYR A 196 7.28 21.49 14.21
C TYR A 196 7.91 20.53 13.19
N GLU A 197 9.08 20.88 12.64
CA GLU A 197 9.87 19.92 11.85
C GLU A 197 10.25 18.72 12.73
N CYS A 198 9.80 17.53 12.34
CA CYS A 198 10.18 16.29 12.99
C CYS A 198 11.59 15.87 12.55
N ASN A 199 12.39 15.32 13.46
CA ASN A 199 13.70 14.80 13.08
C ASN A 199 13.48 13.50 12.29
N ILE A 200 13.72 13.55 10.99
CA ILE A 200 13.55 12.39 10.10
C ILE A 200 14.90 11.71 9.94
N THR A 201 15.02 10.52 10.51
CA THR A 201 16.14 9.62 10.26
C THR A 201 15.71 8.60 9.21
N ALA A 202 16.27 8.72 8.00
CA ALA A 202 16.04 7.77 6.93
C ALA A 202 17.13 6.69 6.96
N TYR A 203 16.73 5.43 7.16
CA TYR A 203 17.64 4.31 7.11
C TYR A 203 17.72 3.73 5.70
N ILE A 204 18.96 3.68 5.23
CA ILE A 204 19.43 3.22 3.94
C ILE A 204 20.50 2.20 4.31
N SER A 205 20.19 0.91 4.19
CA SER A 205 21.18 -0.16 4.45
C SER A 205 22.15 -0.25 3.27
#